data_AF-A0A7W0SE31-F1
#
_entry.id   AF-A0A7W0SE31-F1
#
_cell.length_a   1.000
_cell.length_b   1.000
_cell.length_c   1.000
_cell.angle_alpha   90.00
_cell.angle_beta   90.00
_cell.angle_gamma   90.00
#
_symmetry.space_group_name_H-M   'P 1'
#
loop_
_entity.id
_entity.type
_entity.pdbx_description
1 polymer ?
#
loop_
_entity_poly.entity_id
_entity_poly.type
_entity_poly.pdbx_seq_one_letter_code
_entity_poly.pdbx_strand_id
1 'polypeptide(L)'
;MRTLFFTALLFAATQLFAAPVDLAAGHDVAFYSKLRFDYAARKGFSPHWASDEKRKTVDRAYKLRDTERTITLGRAWLDSVPVDAEVYLMIAMCMKEKGDLKAMCQYLSAFYGLLQSITATGDGKTPETAFKIISVAEEYALLREIGAEVKSQSLVGPCDKMEVERNGKEYTFYFDVRIPLKAEADALESNE
;
A
#
# COMPACT_ATOMS: atom_id res chain seq x y z
N MET A 1 57.31 -23.31 1.83
CA MET A 1 56.34 -22.19 1.77
C MET A 1 55.25 -22.54 0.77
N ARG A 2 54.05 -22.90 1.22
CA ARG A 2 52.86 -23.09 0.35
C ARG A 2 51.93 -21.92 0.61
N THR A 3 51.80 -21.03 -0.35
CA THR A 3 50.86 -19.90 -0.28
C THR A 3 49.54 -20.37 -0.89
N LEU A 4 48.53 -20.63 -0.06
CA LEU A 4 47.16 -20.80 -0.51
C LEU A 4 46.60 -19.43 -0.89
N PHE A 5 46.17 -19.27 -2.14
CA PHE A 5 45.32 -18.16 -2.55
C PHE A 5 43.87 -18.53 -2.26
N PHE A 6 43.28 -17.87 -1.26
CA PHE A 6 41.82 -17.86 -1.06
C PHE A 6 41.21 -16.86 -2.03
N THR A 7 40.56 -17.34 -3.08
CA THR A 7 39.65 -16.52 -3.90
C THR A 7 38.34 -16.36 -3.15
N ALA A 8 38.11 -15.19 -2.56
CA ALA A 8 36.81 -14.81 -2.05
C ALA A 8 35.89 -14.47 -3.23
N LEU A 9 34.88 -15.32 -3.49
CA LEU A 9 33.77 -14.94 -4.36
C LEU A 9 32.92 -13.91 -3.63
N LEU A 10 32.94 -12.66 -4.12
CA LEU A 10 31.99 -11.63 -3.71
C LEU A 10 30.64 -11.93 -4.41
N PHE A 11 29.67 -12.47 -3.67
CA PHE A 11 28.28 -12.43 -4.10
C PHE A 11 27.76 -11.00 -3.92
N ALA A 12 27.76 -10.21 -4.99
CA ALA A 12 27.01 -8.96 -5.02
C ALA A 12 25.53 -9.31 -5.12
N ALA A 13 24.85 -9.38 -3.96
CA ALA A 13 23.40 -9.37 -3.94
C ALA A 13 22.93 -7.99 -4.44
N THR A 14 22.64 -7.87 -5.73
CA THR A 14 21.92 -6.73 -6.26
C THR A 14 20.51 -6.78 -5.69
N GLN A 15 20.31 -6.16 -4.52
CA GLN A 15 18.97 -5.75 -4.12
C GLN A 15 18.50 -4.80 -5.21
N LEU A 16 17.51 -5.22 -6.00
CA LEU A 16 16.70 -4.27 -6.77
C LEU A 16 15.98 -3.41 -5.72
N PHE A 17 16.59 -2.29 -5.35
CA PHE A 17 15.83 -1.19 -4.78
C PHE A 17 14.81 -0.81 -5.86
N ALA A 18 13.52 -0.91 -5.55
CA ALA A 18 12.53 -0.35 -6.44
C ALA A 18 12.88 1.13 -6.61
N ALA A 19 12.83 1.64 -7.84
CA ALA A 19 13.07 3.05 -8.08
C ALA A 19 12.14 3.87 -7.16
N PRO A 20 12.62 4.96 -6.55
CA PRO A 20 11.78 5.79 -5.69
C PRO A 20 10.55 6.23 -6.47
N VAL A 21 9.39 6.24 -5.82
CA VAL A 21 8.14 6.61 -6.50
C VAL A 21 8.26 8.02 -7.07
N ASP A 22 7.89 8.14 -8.34
CA ASP A 22 7.88 9.41 -9.03
C ASP A 22 6.74 10.28 -8.49
N LEU A 23 7.04 11.11 -7.49
CA LEU A 23 6.11 12.10 -6.96
C LEU A 23 5.72 13.17 -8.00
N ALA A 24 6.43 13.28 -9.12
CA ALA A 24 6.04 14.17 -10.22
C ALA A 24 4.86 13.63 -11.03
N ALA A 25 4.54 12.32 -10.91
CA ALA A 25 3.33 11.73 -11.51
C ALA A 25 2.03 12.35 -10.96
N GLY A 26 2.09 13.10 -9.86
CA GLY A 26 0.93 13.79 -9.30
C GLY A 26 -0.13 12.80 -8.85
N HIS A 27 -1.34 12.92 -9.40
CA HIS A 27 -2.45 11.99 -9.17
C HIS A 27 -2.82 11.22 -10.45
N ASP A 28 -1.86 11.01 -11.37
CA ASP A 28 -2.10 10.27 -12.62
C ASP A 28 -2.61 8.85 -12.34
N VAL A 29 -3.90 8.65 -12.54
CA VAL A 29 -4.60 7.39 -12.27
C VAL A 29 -3.99 6.24 -13.07
N ALA A 30 -3.60 6.46 -14.33
CA ALA A 30 -3.03 5.41 -15.17
C ALA A 30 -1.66 4.96 -14.63
N PHE A 31 -0.83 5.90 -14.18
CA PHE A 31 0.43 5.62 -13.51
C PHE A 31 0.23 4.78 -12.25
N TYR A 32 -0.67 5.19 -11.33
CA TYR A 32 -0.89 4.47 -10.07
C TYR A 32 -1.59 3.12 -10.25
N SER A 33 -2.49 3.00 -11.22
CA SER A 33 -3.06 1.70 -11.61
C SER A 33 -1.95 0.76 -12.07
N LYS A 34 -1.05 1.21 -12.95
CA LYS A 34 0.09 0.40 -13.40
C LYS A 34 1.00 0.04 -12.24
N LEU A 35 1.37 1.02 -11.39
CA LEU A 35 2.23 0.80 -10.23
C LEU A 35 1.69 -0.28 -9.29
N ARG A 36 0.39 -0.26 -9.00
CA ARG A 36 -0.27 -1.25 -8.11
C ARG A 36 -0.25 -2.65 -8.70
N PHE A 37 -0.69 -2.81 -9.94
CA PHE A 37 -0.73 -4.15 -10.54
C PHE A 37 0.67 -4.70 -10.83
N ASP A 38 1.62 -3.85 -11.21
CA ASP A 38 3.04 -4.24 -11.31
C ASP A 38 3.61 -4.61 -9.94
N TYR A 39 3.20 -3.95 -8.84
CA TYR A 39 3.58 -4.33 -7.48
C TYR A 39 3.09 -5.73 -7.13
N ALA A 40 1.80 -5.99 -7.38
CA ALA A 40 1.17 -7.28 -7.11
C ALA A 40 1.72 -8.43 -7.97
N ALA A 41 2.26 -8.14 -9.16
CA ALA A 41 2.81 -9.15 -10.06
C ALA A 41 4.26 -9.58 -9.72
N ARG A 42 4.91 -8.95 -8.73
CA ARG A 42 6.30 -9.28 -8.36
C ARG A 42 6.39 -10.67 -7.72
N LYS A 43 7.53 -11.33 -7.95
CA LYS A 43 7.90 -12.50 -7.16
C LYS A 43 8.10 -12.10 -5.70
N GLY A 44 7.49 -12.86 -4.78
CA GLY A 44 7.55 -12.58 -3.35
C GLY A 44 6.66 -11.43 -2.91
N PHE A 45 5.70 -11.01 -3.75
CA PHE A 45 4.62 -10.11 -3.34
C PHE A 45 3.90 -10.67 -2.10
N SER A 46 3.66 -9.82 -1.12
CA SER A 46 2.84 -10.11 0.05
C SER A 46 1.74 -9.05 0.17
N PRO A 47 0.45 -9.45 0.27
CA PRO A 47 -0.64 -8.50 0.45
C PRO A 47 -0.73 -7.99 1.90
N HIS A 48 0.08 -8.50 2.83
CA HIS A 48 -0.01 -8.17 4.27
C HIS A 48 1.00 -7.11 4.72
N TRP A 49 1.33 -6.14 3.85
CA TRP A 49 2.35 -5.14 4.15
C TRP A 49 2.04 -4.27 5.38
N ALA A 50 0.76 -4.09 5.72
CA ALA A 50 0.36 -3.39 6.95
C ALA A 50 0.80 -4.12 8.24
N SER A 51 1.02 -5.43 8.17
CA SER A 51 1.46 -6.25 9.31
C SER A 51 2.99 -6.35 9.42
N ASP A 52 3.75 -5.81 8.46
CA ASP A 52 5.21 -5.81 8.46
C ASP A 52 5.78 -4.99 9.64
N GLU A 53 6.83 -5.49 10.29
CA GLU A 53 7.41 -4.83 11.46
C GLU A 53 8.05 -3.47 11.14
N LYS A 54 8.63 -3.30 9.93
CA LYS A 54 9.12 -2.01 9.45
C LYS A 54 7.96 -1.04 9.26
N ARG A 55 6.83 -1.51 8.71
CA ARG A 55 5.63 -0.69 8.59
C ARG A 55 5.07 -0.26 9.94
N LYS A 56 5.05 -1.17 10.92
CA LYS A 56 4.64 -0.85 12.30
C LYS A 56 5.59 0.13 12.99
N THR A 57 6.90 0.13 12.66
CA THR A 57 7.79 1.21 13.14
C THR A 57 7.42 2.58 12.60
N VAL A 58 6.95 2.69 11.35
CA VAL A 58 6.42 3.95 10.80
C VAL A 58 5.18 4.38 11.58
N ASP A 59 4.23 3.48 11.82
CA ASP A 59 3.02 3.77 12.62
C ASP A 59 3.36 4.30 14.00
N ARG A 60 4.30 3.64 14.69
CA ARG A 60 4.70 4.04 16.04
C ARG A 60 5.30 5.43 16.05
N ALA A 61 6.17 5.75 15.09
CA ALA A 61 6.76 7.09 14.96
C ALA A 61 5.66 8.14 14.72
N TYR A 62 4.72 7.86 13.81
CA TYR A 62 3.62 8.78 13.51
C TYR A 62 2.70 9.01 14.70
N LYS A 63 2.31 7.93 15.41
CA LYS A 63 1.48 8.00 16.63
C LYS A 63 2.15 8.78 17.76
N LEU A 64 3.48 8.68 17.88
CA LEU A 64 4.27 9.46 18.83
C LEU A 64 4.53 10.90 18.40
N ARG A 65 4.02 11.30 17.22
CA ARG A 65 4.26 12.61 16.59
C ARG A 65 5.76 12.92 16.40
N ASP A 66 6.57 11.88 16.18
CA ASP A 66 7.97 12.03 15.83
C ASP A 66 8.06 12.29 14.31
N THR A 67 7.91 13.57 13.95
CA THR A 67 7.81 14.05 12.57
C THR A 67 9.02 13.66 11.72
N GLU A 68 10.25 13.89 12.20
CA GLU A 68 11.47 13.56 11.45
C GLU A 68 11.63 12.05 11.24
N ARG A 69 11.35 11.27 12.29
CA ARG A 69 11.45 9.80 12.21
C ARG A 69 10.38 9.22 11.31
N THR A 70 9.16 9.75 11.35
CA THR A 70 8.07 9.33 10.44
C THR A 70 8.46 9.54 8.99
N ILE A 71 8.99 10.72 8.65
CA ILE A 71 9.43 11.02 7.28
C ILE A 71 10.56 10.08 6.86
N THR A 72 11.56 9.88 7.72
CA THR A 72 12.72 9.04 7.41
C THR A 72 12.34 7.58 7.21
N LEU A 73 11.62 6.99 8.17
CA LEU A 73 11.20 5.59 8.10
C LEU A 73 10.15 5.37 7.00
N GLY A 74 9.23 6.33 6.82
CA GLY A 74 8.19 6.26 5.80
C GLY A 74 8.77 6.26 4.39
N ARG A 75 9.76 7.11 4.10
CA ARG A 75 10.45 7.09 2.79
C ARG A 75 11.16 5.77 2.53
N ALA A 76 11.93 5.28 3.52
CA ALA A 76 12.61 4.00 3.41
C ALA A 76 11.62 2.82 3.23
N TRP A 77 10.43 2.91 3.84
CA TRP A 77 9.36 1.96 3.62
C TRP A 77 8.81 2.02 2.20
N LEU A 78 8.51 3.23 1.69
CA LEU A 78 7.97 3.43 0.34
C LEU A 78 8.94 3.01 -0.78
N ASP A 79 10.25 3.01 -0.52
CA ASP A 79 11.24 2.41 -1.43
C ASP A 79 11.03 0.89 -1.62
N SER A 80 10.41 0.22 -0.65
CA SER A 80 10.09 -1.21 -0.71
C SER A 80 8.62 -1.46 -1.08
N VAL A 81 7.70 -0.65 -0.55
CA VAL A 81 6.24 -0.78 -0.70
C VAL A 81 5.66 0.53 -1.24
N PRO A 82 5.89 0.84 -2.54
CA PRO A 82 5.49 2.10 -3.17
C PRO A 82 3.97 2.30 -3.31
N VAL A 83 3.18 1.32 -2.89
CA VAL A 83 1.71 1.29 -3.03
C VAL A 83 0.99 1.50 -1.70
N ASP A 84 1.73 1.71 -0.60
CA ASP A 84 1.14 1.96 0.71
C ASP A 84 0.65 3.40 0.84
N ALA A 85 -0.60 3.63 0.44
CA ALA A 85 -1.25 4.94 0.44
C ALA A 85 -1.21 5.62 1.81
N GLU A 86 -1.37 4.88 2.91
CA GLU A 86 -1.38 5.47 4.25
C GLU A 86 -0.05 6.14 4.60
N VAL A 87 1.09 5.56 4.18
CA VAL A 87 2.40 6.15 4.47
C VAL A 87 2.61 7.45 3.69
N TYR A 88 2.09 7.55 2.46
CA TYR A 88 2.05 8.84 1.75
C TYR A 88 1.28 9.89 2.55
N LEU A 89 0.10 9.53 3.07
CA LEU A 89 -0.71 10.44 3.88
C LEU A 89 0.02 10.85 5.17
N MET A 90 0.64 9.91 5.88
CA MET A 90 1.42 10.20 7.10
C MET A 90 2.55 11.19 6.82
N ILE A 91 3.35 10.95 5.76
CA ILE A 91 4.43 11.85 5.38
C ILE A 91 3.87 13.22 5.00
N ALA A 92 2.77 13.28 4.23
CA ALA A 92 2.14 14.55 3.88
C ALA A 92 1.74 15.36 5.13
N MET A 93 1.17 14.71 6.15
CA MET A 93 0.80 15.37 7.40
C MET A 93 2.03 15.88 8.18
N CYS A 94 3.12 15.11 8.18
CA CYS A 94 4.39 15.57 8.74
C CYS A 94 4.98 16.77 7.98
N MET A 95 4.91 16.78 6.63
CA MET A 95 5.35 17.92 5.82
C MET A 95 4.52 19.18 6.09
N LYS A 96 3.20 19.01 6.27
CA LYS A 96 2.30 20.08 6.70
C LYS A 96 2.74 20.68 8.04
N GLU A 97 3.05 19.83 9.03
CA GLU A 97 3.51 20.28 10.35
C GLU A 97 4.82 21.08 10.27
N LYS A 98 5.72 20.70 9.36
CA LYS A 98 6.98 21.43 9.09
C LYS A 98 6.80 22.71 8.26
N GLY A 99 5.60 22.99 7.76
CA GLY A 99 5.32 24.11 6.86
C GLY A 99 5.78 23.91 5.41
N ASP A 100 6.23 22.71 5.03
CA ASP A 100 6.59 22.39 3.65
C ASP A 100 5.34 21.97 2.84
N LEU A 101 4.56 22.99 2.47
CA LEU A 101 3.30 22.78 1.75
C LEU A 101 3.51 22.20 0.35
N LYS A 102 4.66 22.47 -0.29
CA LYS A 102 4.98 21.91 -1.60
C LYS A 102 5.15 20.40 -1.49
N ALA A 103 5.97 19.94 -0.55
CA ALA A 103 6.15 18.51 -0.31
C ALA A 103 4.83 17.86 0.13
N MET A 104 4.07 18.50 1.03
CA MET A 104 2.73 18.03 1.43
C MET A 104 1.86 17.74 0.21
N CYS A 105 1.74 18.68 -0.74
CA CYS A 105 0.93 18.50 -1.95
C CYS A 105 1.41 17.34 -2.84
N GLN A 106 2.72 17.14 -2.94
CA GLN A 106 3.28 16.02 -3.72
C GLN A 106 2.90 14.66 -3.12
N TYR A 107 3.06 14.49 -1.80
CA TYR A 107 2.68 13.24 -1.12
C TYR A 107 1.15 13.04 -1.11
N LEU A 108 0.35 14.10 -0.95
CA LEU A 108 -1.12 14.00 -1.08
C LEU A 108 -1.55 13.61 -2.49
N SER A 109 -0.89 14.14 -3.52
CA SER A 109 -1.21 13.77 -4.90
C SER A 109 -0.99 12.28 -5.13
N ALA A 110 0.10 11.73 -4.60
CA ALA A 110 0.37 10.29 -4.67
C ALA A 110 -0.65 9.45 -3.88
N PHE A 111 -1.00 9.87 -2.67
CA PHE A 111 -2.07 9.26 -1.88
C PHE A 111 -3.39 9.18 -2.66
N TYR A 112 -3.83 10.31 -3.24
CA TYR A 112 -5.06 10.36 -4.01
C TYR A 112 -4.97 9.59 -5.33
N GLY A 113 -3.82 9.59 -6.00
CA GLY A 113 -3.60 8.78 -7.19
C GLY A 113 -3.75 7.28 -6.92
N LEU A 114 -3.23 6.78 -5.79
CA LEU A 114 -3.43 5.40 -5.34
C LEU A 114 -4.92 5.12 -5.07
N LEU A 115 -5.63 5.97 -4.32
CA LEU A 115 -7.06 5.74 -4.05
C LEU A 115 -7.92 5.83 -5.31
N GLN A 116 -7.66 6.79 -6.19
CA GLN A 116 -8.36 6.92 -7.46
C GLN A 116 -8.11 5.72 -8.38
N SER A 117 -6.91 5.14 -8.35
CA SER A 117 -6.65 3.91 -9.09
C SER A 117 -7.48 2.72 -8.60
N ILE A 118 -7.91 2.70 -7.34
CA ILE A 118 -8.85 1.69 -6.80
C ILE A 118 -10.24 1.96 -7.37
N THR A 119 -10.74 3.20 -7.21
CA THR A 119 -12.09 3.56 -7.63
C THR A 119 -12.27 3.67 -9.14
N ALA A 120 -11.18 3.69 -9.92
CA ALA A 120 -11.22 3.58 -11.37
C ALA A 120 -11.58 2.16 -11.86
N THR A 121 -11.51 1.14 -11.00
CA THR A 121 -11.76 -0.26 -11.39
C THR A 121 -13.24 -0.65 -11.37
N GLY A 122 -14.07 0.13 -10.67
CA GLY A 122 -15.48 -0.13 -10.44
C GLY A 122 -16.04 0.85 -9.41
N ASP A 123 -17.34 0.82 -9.13
CA ASP A 123 -17.99 1.70 -8.15
C ASP A 123 -18.26 1.03 -6.78
N GLY A 124 -17.93 -0.25 -6.66
CA GLY A 124 -18.04 -1.04 -5.45
C GLY A 124 -19.46 -1.37 -5.03
N LYS A 125 -20.51 -1.04 -5.79
CA LYS A 125 -21.91 -1.23 -5.34
C LYS A 125 -22.44 -2.65 -5.55
N THR A 126 -21.81 -3.42 -6.41
CA THR A 126 -22.17 -4.80 -6.76
C THR A 126 -20.91 -5.66 -6.88
N PRO A 127 -20.99 -6.99 -6.78
CA PRO A 127 -19.86 -7.87 -7.08
C PRO A 127 -19.27 -7.64 -8.48
N GLU A 128 -20.09 -7.32 -9.48
CA GLU A 128 -19.67 -7.09 -10.87
C GLU A 128 -18.87 -5.78 -11.04
N THR A 129 -19.16 -4.79 -10.19
CA THR A 129 -18.50 -3.48 -10.16
C THR A 129 -17.59 -3.30 -8.95
N ALA A 130 -17.20 -4.40 -8.29
CA ALA A 130 -16.38 -4.39 -7.09
C ALA A 130 -15.06 -3.63 -7.31
N PHE A 131 -14.61 -2.92 -6.26
CA PHE A 131 -13.29 -2.28 -6.28
C PHE A 131 -12.21 -3.35 -6.28
N LYS A 132 -11.33 -3.36 -7.27
CA LYS A 132 -10.20 -4.29 -7.33
C LYS A 132 -9.09 -3.81 -6.42
N ILE A 133 -8.77 -4.62 -5.41
CA ILE A 133 -7.71 -4.36 -4.45
C ILE A 133 -6.60 -5.40 -4.61
N ILE A 134 -5.38 -5.02 -4.27
CA ILE A 134 -4.23 -5.92 -4.20
C ILE A 134 -3.91 -6.29 -2.74
N SER A 135 -4.47 -5.58 -1.77
CA SER A 135 -4.32 -5.84 -0.33
C SER A 135 -5.53 -5.32 0.45
N VAL A 136 -5.87 -6.00 1.55
CA VAL A 136 -6.85 -5.55 2.55
C VAL A 136 -6.55 -4.14 3.07
N ALA A 137 -5.28 -3.72 3.12
CA ALA A 137 -4.90 -2.37 3.51
C ALA A 137 -5.52 -1.29 2.59
N GLU A 138 -5.73 -1.60 1.30
CA GLU A 138 -6.35 -0.68 0.34
C GLU A 138 -7.85 -0.47 0.61
N GLU A 139 -8.55 -1.51 1.09
CA GLU A 139 -9.97 -1.44 1.46
C GLU A 139 -10.15 -0.42 2.59
N TYR A 140 -9.39 -0.59 3.68
CA TYR A 140 -9.46 0.30 4.83
C TYR A 140 -8.91 1.70 4.53
N ALA A 141 -7.92 1.84 3.63
CA ALA A 141 -7.44 3.14 3.19
C ALA A 141 -8.56 3.93 2.48
N LEU A 142 -9.28 3.28 1.56
CA LEU A 142 -10.42 3.89 0.88
C LEU A 142 -11.56 4.23 1.85
N LEU A 143 -11.94 3.29 2.72
CA LEU A 143 -13.05 3.49 3.65
C LEU A 143 -12.78 4.62 4.65
N ARG A 144 -11.57 4.71 5.19
CA ARG A 144 -11.21 5.83 6.09
C ARG A 144 -11.21 7.16 5.36
N GLU A 145 -10.72 7.23 4.12
CA GLU A 145 -10.73 8.49 3.36
C GLU A 145 -12.16 8.99 3.11
N ILE A 146 -13.10 8.10 2.81
CA ILE A 146 -14.50 8.50 2.64
C ILE A 146 -15.23 8.71 3.99
N GLY A 147 -14.59 8.41 5.12
CA GLY A 147 -15.20 8.51 6.45
C GLY A 147 -16.29 7.47 6.68
N ALA A 148 -16.11 6.26 6.16
CA ALA A 148 -17.01 5.13 6.36
C ALA A 148 -16.53 4.25 7.52
N GLU A 149 -17.47 3.91 8.40
CA GLU A 149 -17.26 2.98 9.52
C GLU A 149 -17.79 1.59 9.14
N VAL A 150 -16.96 0.55 9.24
CA VAL A 150 -17.37 -0.83 8.97
C VAL A 150 -18.27 -1.34 10.09
N LYS A 151 -19.47 -1.81 9.74
CA LYS A 151 -20.44 -2.43 10.65
C LYS A 151 -20.40 -3.95 10.57
N SER A 152 -20.27 -4.49 9.36
CA SER A 152 -20.14 -5.92 9.13
C SER A 152 -19.28 -6.19 7.89
N GLN A 153 -18.69 -7.38 7.85
CA GLN A 153 -17.82 -7.84 6.77
C GLN A 153 -18.10 -9.33 6.53
N SER A 154 -18.16 -9.73 5.26
CA SER A 154 -18.45 -11.11 4.86
C SER A 154 -17.92 -11.39 3.46
N LEU A 155 -17.47 -12.62 3.22
CA LEU A 155 -17.05 -13.03 1.88
C LEU A 155 -18.26 -13.47 1.05
N VAL A 156 -18.46 -12.87 -0.12
CA VAL A 156 -19.49 -13.21 -1.11
C VAL A 156 -18.83 -13.49 -2.46
N GLY A 157 -18.68 -14.78 -2.79
CA GLY A 157 -17.92 -15.18 -3.97
C GLY A 157 -16.45 -14.72 -3.87
N PRO A 158 -15.89 -14.06 -4.90
CA PRO A 158 -14.53 -13.51 -4.85
C PRO A 158 -14.44 -12.15 -4.16
N CYS A 159 -15.55 -11.62 -3.65
CA CYS A 159 -15.61 -10.28 -3.10
C CYS A 159 -15.69 -10.31 -1.58
N ASP A 160 -14.93 -9.43 -0.94
CA ASP A 160 -15.22 -9.02 0.42
C ASP A 160 -16.33 -7.96 0.41
N LYS A 161 -17.46 -8.29 1.02
CA LYS A 161 -18.63 -7.44 1.15
C LYS A 161 -18.58 -6.77 2.52
N MET A 162 -18.46 -5.45 2.52
CA MET A 162 -18.49 -4.63 3.72
C MET A 162 -19.76 -3.79 3.79
N GLU A 163 -20.50 -3.92 4.88
CA GLU A 163 -21.60 -3.01 5.22
C GLU A 163 -21.03 -1.91 6.10
N VAL A 164 -21.26 -0.66 5.70
CA VAL A 164 -20.63 0.51 6.32
C VAL A 164 -21.65 1.59 6.63
N GLU A 165 -21.39 2.36 7.67
CA GLU A 165 -22.12 3.60 7.97
C GLU A 165 -21.28 4.81 7.58
N ARG A 166 -21.90 5.80 6.95
CA ARG A 166 -21.29 7.10 6.67
C ARG A 166 -22.33 8.20 6.84
N ASN A 167 -22.08 9.13 7.75
CA ASN A 167 -22.96 10.26 8.06
C ASN A 167 -24.41 9.82 8.35
N GLY A 168 -24.58 8.77 9.17
CA GLY A 168 -25.89 8.22 9.54
C GLY A 168 -26.64 7.52 8.40
N LYS A 169 -25.97 7.19 7.29
CA LYS A 169 -26.53 6.40 6.19
C LYS A 169 -25.73 5.12 6.01
N GLU A 170 -26.41 4.02 5.72
CA GLU A 170 -25.81 2.72 5.45
C GLU A 170 -25.50 2.56 3.96
N TYR A 171 -24.37 1.93 3.66
CA TYR A 171 -23.92 1.58 2.32
C TYR A 171 -23.35 0.16 2.35
N THR A 172 -23.35 -0.50 1.19
CA THR A 172 -22.61 -1.75 0.99
C THR A 172 -21.55 -1.51 -0.08
N PHE A 173 -20.32 -1.91 0.23
CA PHE A 173 -19.22 -1.92 -0.71
C PHE A 173 -18.71 -3.34 -0.92
N TYR A 174 -18.34 -3.64 -2.17
CA TYR A 174 -17.73 -4.90 -2.58
C TYR A 174 -16.30 -4.62 -3.04
N PHE A 175 -15.37 -5.40 -2.51
CA PHE A 175 -13.94 -5.38 -2.86
C PHE A 175 -13.57 -6.72 -3.47
N ASP A 176 -13.04 -6.74 -4.69
CA ASP A 176 -12.57 -7.97 -5.34
C ASP A 176 -11.21 -8.36 -4.76
N VAL A 177 -11.20 -9.44 -3.98
CA VAL A 177 -10.05 -9.89 -3.19
C VAL A 177 -9.26 -11.03 -3.88
N ARG A 178 -9.46 -11.26 -5.18
CA ARG A 178 -8.77 -12.36 -5.90
C ARG A 178 -7.25 -12.26 -5.86
N ILE A 179 -6.71 -11.05 -5.94
CA ILE A 179 -5.25 -10.83 -5.94
C ILE A 179 -4.63 -11.21 -4.58
N PRO A 180 -5.08 -10.66 -3.43
CA PRO A 180 -4.52 -11.07 -2.15
C PRO A 180 -4.76 -12.55 -1.84
N LEU A 181 -5.96 -13.10 -2.13
CA LEU A 181 -6.24 -14.52 -1.92
C LEU A 181 -5.34 -15.44 -2.75
N LYS A 182 -5.06 -15.07 -4.01
CA LYS A 182 -4.11 -15.82 -4.83
C LYS A 182 -2.70 -15.77 -4.25
N ALA A 183 -2.24 -14.61 -3.80
CA ALA A 183 -0.91 -14.48 -3.21
C ALA A 183 -0.76 -15.32 -1.92
N GLU A 184 -1.82 -15.41 -1.11
CA GLU A 184 -1.86 -16.28 0.07
C GLU A 184 -1.79 -17.76 -0.32
N ALA A 185 -2.56 -18.19 -1.32
CA ALA A 185 -2.53 -19.56 -1.82
C ALA A 185 -1.13 -19.94 -2.36
N ASP A 186 -0.54 -19.09 -3.20
CA ASP A 186 0.80 -19.31 -3.77
C ASP A 186 1.87 -19.39 -2.65
N ALA A 187 1.72 -18.62 -1.57
CA ALA A 187 2.63 -18.66 -0.43
C ALA A 187 2.52 -19.97 0.37
N LEU A 188 1.31 -20.50 0.56
CA LEU A 188 1.08 -21.78 1.23
C LEU A 188 1.71 -22.95 0.46
N GLU A 189 1.52 -22.99 -0.86
CA GLU A 189 2.10 -24.04 -1.72
C GLU A 189 3.65 -24.01 -1.73
N SER A 190 4.27 -22.83 -1.56
CA SER A 190 5.73 -22.70 -1.53
C SER A 190 6.41 -23.18 -0.23
N ASN A 191 5.60 -23.43 0.82
CA ASN A 191 6.07 -23.88 2.13
C ASN A 191 5.90 -25.40 2.35
N GLU A 192 5.33 -26.11 1.37
CA GLU A 192 5.22 -27.58 1.32
C GLU A 192 6.36 -28.21 0.51
#